data_AF-A0A7C9AEK8-F1
#
_entry.id   AF-A0A7C9AEK8-F1
#
_cell.length_a   1.000
_cell.length_b   1.000
_cell.length_c   1.000
_cell.angle_alpha   90.00
_cell.angle_beta   90.00
_cell.angle_gamma   90.00
#
_symmetry.space_group_name_H-M   'P 1'
#
loop_
_entity.id
_entity.type
_entity.pdbx_description
1 polymer ?
#
loop_
_entity_poly.entity_id
_entity_poly.type
_entity_poly.pdbx_seq_one_letter_code
_entity_poly.pdbx_strand_id
1 'polypeptide(L)'
;NASSNDLCVDMMKVQLKLLCDGDYFHVRCCAHILNLIVKEGLKDVDDAVFKVRECVKYCKGSQIRKQRFLESCKLCDIVYNKGLCQDVPTRWNSTYLMFESALYYKKVFSHLEVVDSNFIHCPRMDEWA
;
A
#
# COMPACT_ATOMS: atom_id res chain seq x y z
N ASN A 1 10.08 -3.80 12.04
CA ASN A 1 11.01 -4.15 13.12
C ASN A 1 10.34 -4.07 14.48
N ALA A 2 9.55 -5.09 14.82
CA ALA A 2 9.14 -5.31 16.21
C ALA A 2 10.20 -6.16 16.94
N SER A 3 10.79 -7.15 16.26
CA SER A 3 11.76 -8.12 16.83
C SER A 3 13.01 -7.49 17.45
N SER A 4 13.55 -6.41 16.89
CA SER A 4 14.70 -5.71 17.48
C SER A 4 14.36 -5.06 18.82
N ASN A 5 13.10 -4.65 19.02
CA ASN A 5 12.65 -4.10 20.28
C ASN A 5 12.47 -5.20 21.35
N ASP A 6 12.07 -6.41 20.94
CA ASP A 6 11.93 -7.54 21.84
C ASP A 6 13.30 -7.92 22.46
N LEU A 7 14.35 -8.01 21.63
CA LEU A 7 15.72 -8.24 22.11
C LEU A 7 16.20 -7.13 23.07
N CYS A 8 15.89 -5.87 22.77
CA CYS A 8 16.23 -4.75 23.64
C CYS A 8 15.51 -4.85 25.00
N VAL A 9 14.24 -5.25 25.00
CA VAL A 9 13.45 -5.49 26.21
C VAL A 9 14.09 -6.59 27.04
N ASP A 10 14.46 -7.72 26.44
CA ASP A 10 15.09 -8.83 27.16
C ASP A 10 16.42 -8.41 27.81
N MET A 11 17.26 -7.67 27.08
CA MET A 11 18.51 -7.15 27.63
C MET A 11 18.27 -6.17 28.79
N MET A 12 17.27 -5.28 28.66
CA MET A 12 16.94 -4.30 29.70
C MET A 12 16.35 -4.95 30.94
N LYS A 13 15.55 -6.02 30.81
CA LYS A 13 14.99 -6.77 31.95
C LYS A 13 16.08 -7.36 32.85
N VAL A 14 17.21 -7.79 32.28
CA VAL A 14 18.35 -8.30 33.05
C VAL A 14 19.07 -7.19 33.82
N GLN A 15 19.13 -5.98 33.26
CA GLN A 15 19.90 -4.88 33.85
C GLN A 15 19.10 -4.01 34.82
N LEU A 16 17.78 -3.99 34.71
CA LEU A 16 16.90 -3.13 35.50
C LEU A 16 16.24 -3.93 36.63
N LYS A 17 16.17 -3.34 37.84
CA LYS A 17 15.33 -3.86 38.92
C LYS A 17 13.87 -3.49 38.66
N LEU A 18 13.21 -4.27 37.81
CA LEU A 18 11.82 -4.06 37.43
C LEU A 18 10.86 -4.75 38.41
N LEU A 19 9.66 -4.18 38.55
CA LEU A 19 8.59 -4.79 39.32
C LEU A 19 8.15 -6.11 38.68
N CYS A 20 7.81 -7.12 39.49
CA CYS A 20 7.32 -8.43 39.01
C CYS A 20 8.23 -9.02 37.91
N ASP A 21 9.55 -8.99 38.12
CA ASP A 21 10.56 -9.51 37.18
C ASP A 21 10.42 -8.98 35.73
N GLY A 22 9.84 -7.78 35.59
CA GLY A 22 9.64 -7.13 34.30
C GLY A 22 8.47 -7.68 33.48
N ASP A 23 7.55 -8.44 34.07
CA ASP A 23 6.36 -8.99 33.39
C ASP A 23 5.56 -7.91 32.63
N TYR A 24 5.53 -6.69 33.16
CA TYR A 24 4.80 -5.56 32.58
C TYR A 24 5.68 -4.59 31.79
N PHE A 25 6.98 -4.87 31.63
CA PHE A 25 7.89 -3.99 30.91
C PHE A 25 7.84 -4.26 29.40
N HIS A 26 7.30 -3.30 28.65
CA HIS A 26 7.13 -3.41 27.21
C HIS A 26 7.60 -2.14 26.50
N VAL A 27 8.32 -2.31 25.38
CA VAL A 27 8.72 -1.21 24.48
C VAL A 27 8.07 -1.42 23.12
N ARG A 28 7.13 -0.56 22.75
CA ARG A 28 6.47 -0.61 21.44
C ARG A 28 7.28 0.15 20.39
N CYS A 29 7.25 -0.33 19.15
CA CYS A 29 7.83 0.39 18.02
C CYS A 29 6.86 1.47 17.53
N CYS A 30 7.29 2.75 17.49
CA CYS A 30 6.43 3.84 17.00
C CYS A 30 5.94 3.61 15.57
N ALA A 31 6.78 3.06 14.68
CA ALA A 31 6.36 2.71 13.32
C ALA A 31 5.28 1.60 13.30
N HIS A 32 5.30 0.69 14.28
CA HIS A 32 4.24 -0.31 14.43
C HIS A 32 2.94 0.32 14.94
N ILE A 33 3.01 1.25 15.90
CA ILE A 33 1.82 2.00 16.35
C ILE A 33 1.22 2.79 15.18
N LEU A 34 2.05 3.50 14.40
CA LEU A 34 1.60 4.23 13.21
C LEU A 34 0.94 3.30 12.18
N ASN A 35 1.52 2.12 11.93
CA ASN A 35 0.89 1.10 11.08
C ASN A 35 -0.51 0.72 11.55
N LEU A 36 -0.71 0.55 12.86
CA LEU A 36 -2.01 0.18 13.42
C LEU A 36 -3.03 1.30 13.25
N ILE A 37 -2.64 2.55 13.52
CA ILE A 37 -3.50 3.73 13.33
C ILE A 37 -3.92 3.86 11.87
N VAL A 38 -2.95 3.79 10.94
CA VAL A 38 -3.24 3.87 9.49
C VAL A 38 -4.15 2.74 9.04
N LYS A 39 -3.90 1.50 9.48
CA LYS A 39 -4.78 0.37 9.14
C LYS A 39 -6.20 0.56 9.62
N GLU A 40 -6.39 1.08 10.83
CA GLU A 40 -7.73 1.34 11.36
C GLU A 40 -8.44 2.40 10.51
N GLY A 41 -7.77 3.50 10.20
CA GLY A 41 -8.34 4.56 9.35
C GLY A 41 -8.62 4.14 7.91
N LEU A 42 -7.88 3.16 7.37
CA LEU A 42 -8.12 2.66 6.01
C LEU A 42 -9.37 1.77 5.89
N LYS A 43 -9.93 1.27 7.00
CA LYS A 43 -11.15 0.43 6.96
C LYS A 43 -12.34 1.17 6.38
N ASP A 44 -12.43 2.48 6.60
CA ASP A 44 -13.53 3.31 6.10
C ASP A 44 -13.51 3.46 4.56
N VAL A 45 -12.37 3.19 3.93
CA VAL A 45 -12.15 3.30 2.47
C VAL A 45 -11.65 1.99 1.86
N ASP A 46 -11.92 0.85 2.51
CA ASP A 46 -11.36 -0.45 2.14
C ASP A 46 -11.69 -0.85 0.69
N ASP A 47 -12.89 -0.51 0.20
CA ASP A 47 -13.29 -0.79 -1.19
C ASP A 47 -12.46 0.01 -2.22
N ALA A 48 -12.22 1.31 -1.97
CA ALA A 48 -11.38 2.13 -2.84
C ALA A 48 -9.93 1.65 -2.82
N VAL A 49 -9.41 1.31 -1.64
CA VAL A 49 -8.09 0.72 -1.46
C VAL A 49 -7.99 -0.59 -2.24
N PHE A 50 -9.00 -1.46 -2.14
CA PHE A 50 -9.06 -2.74 -2.84
C PHE A 50 -9.04 -2.55 -4.36
N LYS A 51 -9.91 -1.70 -4.91
CA LYS A 51 -9.99 -1.42 -6.36
C LYS A 51 -8.67 -0.91 -6.92
N VAL A 52 -8.05 0.08 -6.27
CA VAL A 52 -6.75 0.62 -6.69
C VAL A 52 -5.65 -0.44 -6.58
N ARG A 53 -5.64 -1.23 -5.50
CA ARG A 53 -4.69 -2.33 -5.33
C ARG A 53 -4.78 -3.36 -6.45
N GLU A 54 -5.99 -3.76 -6.84
CA GLU A 54 -6.18 -4.71 -7.93
C GLU A 54 -5.82 -4.11 -9.30
N CYS A 55 -6.06 -2.81 -9.53
CA CYS A 55 -5.59 -2.12 -10.74
C CYS A 55 -4.06 -2.17 -10.87
N VAL A 56 -3.34 -1.83 -9.79
CA VAL A 56 -1.87 -1.87 -9.77
C VAL A 56 -1.36 -3.29 -9.96
N LYS A 57 -1.92 -4.24 -9.22
CA LYS A 57 -1.57 -5.66 -9.31
C LYS A 57 -1.80 -6.21 -10.70
N TYR A 58 -2.91 -5.85 -11.36
CA TYR A 58 -3.19 -6.27 -12.73
C TYR A 58 -2.09 -5.80 -13.68
N CYS A 59 -1.78 -4.50 -13.67
CA CYS A 59 -0.78 -3.90 -14.56
C CYS A 59 0.62 -4.49 -14.35
N LYS A 60 0.95 -4.91 -13.12
CA LYS A 60 2.24 -5.50 -12.75
C LYS A 60 2.29 -7.03 -12.88
N GLY A 61 1.14 -7.69 -13.04
CA GLY A 61 1.02 -9.14 -12.92
C GLY A 61 1.63 -9.93 -14.07
N SER A 62 1.81 -9.33 -15.26
CA SER A 62 2.48 -9.99 -16.38
C SER A 62 3.10 -8.98 -17.34
N GLN A 63 4.05 -9.45 -18.17
CA GLN A 63 4.69 -8.61 -19.19
C GLN A 63 3.67 -8.11 -20.23
N ILE A 64 2.69 -8.92 -20.61
CA ILE A 64 1.63 -8.54 -21.56
C ILE A 64 0.75 -7.43 -20.97
N ARG A 65 0.32 -7.55 -19.71
CA ARG A 65 -0.49 -6.52 -19.05
C ARG A 65 0.29 -5.22 -18.87
N LYS A 66 1.58 -5.30 -18.55
CA LYS A 66 2.47 -4.14 -18.50
C LYS A 66 2.58 -3.46 -19.86
N GLN A 67 2.73 -4.21 -20.95
CA GLN A 67 2.76 -3.66 -22.31
C GLN A 67 1.46 -2.93 -22.65
N ARG A 68 0.29 -3.54 -22.40
CA ARG A 68 -1.02 -2.90 -22.60
C ARG A 68 -1.19 -1.61 -21.80
N PHE A 69 -0.71 -1.59 -20.55
CA PHE A 69 -0.71 -0.38 -19.73
C PHE A 69 0.17 0.73 -20.33
N LEU A 70 1.36 0.40 -20.81
CA LEU A 70 2.25 1.37 -21.48
C LEU A 70 1.69 1.85 -22.82
N GLU A 71 1.02 0.99 -23.58
CA GLU A 71 0.29 1.37 -24.80
C GLU A 71 -0.86 2.34 -24.47
N SER A 72 -1.64 2.04 -23.43
CA SER A 72 -2.69 2.93 -22.94
C SER A 72 -2.14 4.27 -22.46
N CYS A 73 -0.97 4.30 -21.82
CA CYS A 73 -0.29 5.55 -21.46
C CYS A 73 -0.03 6.41 -22.71
N LYS A 74 0.49 5.82 -23.79
CA LYS A 74 0.73 6.53 -25.06
C LYS A 74 -0.57 7.05 -25.69
N LEU A 75 -1.62 6.23 -25.71
CA LEU A 75 -2.93 6.61 -26.27
C LEU A 75 -3.62 7.72 -25.48
N CYS A 76 -3.39 7.78 -24.17
CA CYS A 76 -3.92 8.83 -23.30
C CYS A 76 -3.04 10.08 -23.21
N ASP A 77 -1.93 10.15 -23.95
CA ASP A 77 -0.91 11.20 -23.87
C ASP A 77 -0.36 11.41 -22.44
N ILE A 78 -0.14 10.31 -21.72
CA ILE A 78 0.44 10.31 -20.37
C ILE A 78 1.85 9.70 -20.42
N VAL A 79 2.84 10.50 -20.02
CA VAL A 79 4.24 10.05 -19.96
C VAL A 79 4.41 9.09 -18.78
N TYR A 80 4.87 7.86 -19.08
CA TYR A 80 5.26 6.89 -18.05
C TYR A 80 6.61 7.27 -17.44
N ASN A 81 6.59 8.04 -16.36
CA ASN A 81 7.77 8.48 -15.60
C ASN A 81 7.73 8.09 -14.11
N LYS A 82 6.58 7.59 -13.63
CA LYS A 82 6.38 7.12 -12.26
C LYS A 82 6.02 5.64 -12.28
N GLY A 83 6.77 4.79 -11.60
CA GLY A 83 6.41 3.38 -11.49
C GLY A 83 5.17 3.18 -10.61
N LEU A 84 4.29 2.24 -10.98
CA LEU A 84 3.17 1.86 -10.11
C LEU A 84 3.67 1.14 -8.85
N CYS A 85 3.24 1.60 -7.68
CA CYS A 85 3.63 1.07 -6.37
C CYS A 85 2.56 0.12 -5.84
N GLN A 86 2.93 -1.13 -5.52
CA GLN A 86 2.03 -2.04 -4.80
C GLN A 86 2.15 -1.74 -3.31
N ASP A 87 1.04 -1.67 -2.59
CA ASP A 87 1.07 -1.49 -1.14
C ASP A 87 1.62 -2.72 -0.41
N VAL A 88 2.08 -2.50 0.81
CA VAL A 88 2.65 -3.53 1.70
C VAL A 88 1.99 -3.37 3.06
N PRO A 89 1.10 -4.29 3.47
CA PRO A 89 0.26 -4.10 4.67
C PRO A 89 1.03 -3.83 5.97
N THR A 90 2.32 -4.15 6.05
CA THR A 90 3.15 -3.94 7.24
C THR A 90 3.95 -2.62 7.21
N ARG A 91 3.76 -1.79 6.18
CA ARG A 91 4.48 -0.52 5.99
C ARG A 91 3.51 0.65 5.85
N TRP A 92 3.59 1.60 6.78
CA TRP A 92 2.54 2.58 7.06
C TRP A 92 2.28 3.53 5.90
N ASN A 93 3.31 3.86 5.12
CA ASN A 93 3.21 4.77 3.99
C ASN A 93 2.95 4.05 2.65
N SER A 94 2.90 2.72 2.62
CA SER A 94 2.87 1.98 1.35
C SER A 94 1.56 2.17 0.59
N THR A 95 0.41 2.20 1.29
CA THR A 95 -0.90 2.48 0.67
C THR A 95 -0.97 3.91 0.14
N TYR A 96 -0.40 4.88 0.85
CA TYR A 96 -0.26 6.26 0.36
C TYR A 96 0.54 6.31 -0.95
N LEU A 97 1.70 5.65 -1.02
CA LEU A 97 2.54 5.62 -2.23
C LEU A 97 1.84 4.91 -3.40
N MET A 98 1.05 3.86 -3.11
CA MET A 98 0.20 3.21 -4.10
C MET A 98 -0.79 4.21 -4.71
N PHE A 99 -1.56 4.91 -3.86
CA PHE A 99 -2.51 5.93 -4.31
C PHE A 99 -1.82 7.08 -5.07
N GLU A 100 -0.71 7.60 -4.56
CA GLU A 100 0.05 8.68 -5.21
C GLU A 100 0.49 8.29 -6.63
N SER A 101 0.98 7.06 -6.80
CA SER A 101 1.34 6.54 -8.12
C SER A 101 0.12 6.27 -9.01
N ALA A 102 -0.96 5.74 -8.45
CA ALA A 102 -2.18 5.36 -9.17
C ALA A 102 -2.97 6.58 -9.67
N LEU A 103 -3.06 7.64 -8.85
CA LEU A 103 -3.77 8.89 -9.18
C LEU A 103 -3.21 9.55 -10.45
N TYR A 104 -1.89 9.47 -10.65
CA TYR A 104 -1.25 9.98 -11.87
C TYR A 104 -1.73 9.26 -13.14
N TYR A 105 -2.12 7.99 -13.03
CA TYR A 105 -2.56 7.14 -14.14
C TYR A 105 -4.08 6.91 -14.18
N LYS A 106 -4.90 7.65 -13.43
CA LYS A 106 -6.36 7.41 -13.37
C LYS A 106 -7.04 7.37 -14.75
N LYS A 107 -6.66 8.27 -15.67
CA LYS A 107 -7.17 8.26 -17.07
C LYS A 107 -6.74 7.01 -17.84
N VAL A 108 -5.51 6.52 -17.60
CA VAL A 108 -5.00 5.29 -18.23
C VAL A 108 -5.79 4.08 -17.73
N PHE A 109 -6.13 4.02 -16.45
CA PHE A 109 -6.97 2.94 -15.91
C PHE A 109 -8.37 2.95 -16.52
N SER A 110 -9.00 4.12 -16.66
CA SER A 110 -10.30 4.21 -17.35
C SER A 110 -10.21 3.80 -18.82
N HIS A 111 -9.11 4.12 -19.53
CA HIS A 111 -8.90 3.62 -20.88
C HIS A 111 -8.72 2.10 -20.91
N LEU A 112 -7.93 1.53 -19.98
CA LEU A 112 -7.71 0.10 -19.86
C LEU A 112 -9.00 -0.68 -19.61
N GLU A 113 -9.92 -0.15 -18.80
CA GLU A 113 -11.24 -0.74 -18.56
C GLU A 113 -12.04 -0.90 -19.86
N VAL A 114 -11.93 0.05 -20.79
CA VAL A 114 -12.63 0.00 -22.08
C VAL A 114 -11.99 -1.00 -23.04
N VAL A 115 -10.66 -1.11 -23.05
CA VAL A 115 -9.93 -1.91 -24.06
C VAL A 115 -9.55 -3.34 -23.61
N ASP A 116 -9.60 -3.63 -22.31
CA ASP A 116 -9.27 -4.95 -21.77
C ASP A 116 -10.37 -5.45 -20.83
N SER A 117 -11.22 -6.33 -21.35
CA SER A 117 -12.31 -6.98 -20.59
C SER A 117 -11.88 -7.69 -19.29
N ASN A 118 -10.59 -7.99 -19.11
CA ASN A 118 -10.08 -8.60 -17.88
C ASN A 118 -9.74 -7.55 -16.80
N PHE A 119 -9.79 -6.26 -17.11
CA PHE A 119 -9.54 -5.16 -16.18
C PHE A 119 -10.86 -4.70 -15.52
N ILE A 120 -11.27 -5.41 -14.47
CA ILE A 120 -12.65 -5.33 -13.92
C ILE A 120 -12.79 -4.52 -12.62
N HIS A 121 -11.68 -4.07 -12.03
CA HIS A 121 -11.67 -3.43 -10.70
C HIS A 121 -11.36 -1.93 -10.75
N CYS A 122 -11.56 -1.29 -11.91
CA CYS A 122 -11.30 0.14 -12.06
C CYS A 122 -12.25 0.97 -11.18
N PRO A 123 -11.75 1.89 -10.33
CA PRO A 123 -12.61 2.90 -9.73
C PRO A 123 -13.24 3.78 -10.80
N ARG A 124 -14.52 4.11 -10.62
CA ARG A 124 -15.24 5.06 -11.49
C ARG A 124 -14.66 6.46 -11.34
N MET A 125 -14.89 7.33 -12.33
CA MET A 125 -14.34 8.68 -12.34
C MET A 125 -14.75 9.54 -11.12
N ASP A 126 -15.95 9.33 -10.60
CA ASP A 126 -16.48 9.97 -9.39
C ASP A 126 -15.84 9.43 -8.10
N GLU A 127 -15.39 8.19 -8.07
CA GLU A 127 -14.68 7.60 -6.93
C GLU A 127 -13.25 8.12 -6.76
N TRP A 128 -12.71 8.82 -7.78
CA TRP A 128 -11.41 9.47 -7.72
C TRP A 128 -11.46 10.92 -7.18
N ALA A 129 -12.66 11.44 -6.91
CA ALA A 129 -12.89 12.84 -6.52
C ALA A 129 -12.67 13.08 -5.02
#